data_AF-A0A0F6YH91-F1
#
_entry.id   AF-A0A0F6YH91-F1
#
_cell.length_a   1.000
_cell.length_b   1.000
_cell.length_c   1.000
_cell.angle_alpha   90.00
_cell.angle_beta   90.00
_cell.angle_gamma   90.00
#
_symmetry.space_group_name_H-M   'P 1'
#
loop_
_entity.id
_entity.type
_entity.pdbx_description
1 polymer ?
#
loop_
_entity_poly.entity_id
_entity_poly.type
_entity_poly.pdbx_seq_one_letter_code
_entity_poly.pdbx_strand_id
1 'polypeptide(L)'
;MRDPLAIVRAAVADPILYKAAALALDECEPDEAAATWLAQAHDRGEASSWLVASLLGHLRHPAGYAKALELMRAGVTYAPHSLVSIAGVDAERDLIEAIETSEDGNVRRVAAGALGALGTESAIAYLVSAPARGRLRALSVAQALESAPLDARVLIDALRSPQVEMRRWPPMLIAMRLEAARRAGSNADVPDDAALRAALAAAIDEGFDVVWRADATILRAWLGADHPSG
;
A
#
# COMPACT_ATOMS: atom_id res chain seq x y z
N MET A 1 -23.16 5.83 -24.26
CA MET A 1 -22.70 5.09 -23.07
C MET A 1 -21.77 4.01 -23.56
N ARG A 2 -20.54 3.91 -23.03
CA ARG A 2 -19.62 2.82 -23.41
C ARG A 2 -20.13 1.53 -22.77
N ASP A 3 -20.01 0.41 -23.47
CA ASP A 3 -20.43 -0.93 -22.98
C ASP A 3 -19.26 -1.57 -22.21
N PRO A 4 -19.36 -1.73 -20.87
CA PRO A 4 -18.30 -2.32 -20.05
C PRO A 4 -17.91 -3.74 -20.49
N LEU A 5 -18.88 -4.55 -20.90
CA LEU A 5 -18.62 -5.93 -21.33
C LEU A 5 -17.83 -5.97 -22.63
N ALA A 6 -18.15 -5.09 -23.58
CA ALA A 6 -17.38 -4.95 -24.81
C ALA A 6 -15.94 -4.49 -24.54
N ILE A 7 -15.74 -3.54 -23.63
CA ILE A 7 -14.42 -3.07 -23.21
C ILE A 7 -13.59 -4.22 -22.63
N VAL A 8 -14.17 -4.98 -21.69
CA VAL A 8 -13.51 -6.11 -21.04
C VAL A 8 -13.14 -7.19 -22.05
N ARG A 9 -14.05 -7.54 -22.97
CA ARG A 9 -13.78 -8.53 -24.02
C ARG A 9 -12.63 -8.11 -24.93
N ALA A 10 -12.59 -6.84 -25.32
CA ALA A 10 -11.48 -6.31 -26.12
C ALA A 10 -10.14 -6.41 -25.37
N ALA A 11 -10.12 -6.09 -24.08
CA ALA A 11 -8.91 -6.19 -23.25
C ALA A 11 -8.46 -7.64 -23.00
N VAL A 12 -9.38 -8.60 -22.91
CA VAL A 12 -9.04 -10.02 -22.83
C VAL A 12 -8.48 -10.54 -24.16
N ALA A 13 -9.04 -10.11 -25.29
CA ALA A 13 -8.55 -10.50 -26.62
C ALA A 13 -7.18 -9.88 -26.95
N ASP A 14 -6.94 -8.64 -26.52
CA ASP A 14 -5.66 -7.95 -26.65
C ASP A 14 -5.27 -7.29 -25.31
N PRO A 15 -4.48 -7.98 -24.46
CA PRO A 15 -4.05 -7.48 -23.17
C PRO A 15 -3.23 -6.19 -23.21
N ILE A 16 -2.71 -5.76 -24.37
CA ILE A 16 -2.03 -4.45 -24.49
C ILE A 16 -3.02 -3.31 -24.22
N LEU A 17 -4.31 -3.53 -24.48
CA LEU A 17 -5.37 -2.53 -24.31
C LEU A 17 -5.78 -2.31 -22.84
N TYR A 18 -5.24 -3.06 -21.88
CA TYR A 18 -5.73 -3.03 -20.49
C TYR A 18 -5.75 -1.63 -19.86
N LYS A 19 -4.77 -0.77 -20.16
CA LYS A 19 -4.73 0.60 -19.62
C LYS A 19 -5.86 1.46 -20.18
N ALA A 20 -6.12 1.36 -21.49
CA ALA A 20 -7.22 2.06 -22.13
C ALA A 20 -8.57 1.52 -21.63
N ALA A 21 -8.66 0.21 -21.45
CA ALA A 21 -9.84 -0.45 -20.89
C ALA A 21 -10.11 0.01 -19.45
N ALA A 22 -9.09 0.01 -18.59
CA ALA A 22 -9.18 0.50 -17.21
C ALA A 22 -9.73 1.93 -17.14
N LEU A 23 -9.14 2.86 -17.90
CA LEU A 23 -9.63 4.25 -17.98
C LEU A 23 -11.07 4.34 -18.49
N ALA A 24 -11.43 3.53 -19.49
CA ALA A 24 -12.77 3.53 -20.03
C ALA A 24 -13.81 2.95 -19.06
N LEU A 25 -13.43 1.92 -18.29
CA LEU A 25 -14.26 1.33 -17.24
C LEU A 25 -14.43 2.29 -16.06
N ASP A 26 -13.41 3.12 -15.77
CA ASP A 26 -13.52 4.14 -14.72
C ASP A 26 -14.61 5.17 -14.99
N GLU A 27 -14.93 5.43 -16.26
CA GLU A 27 -16.02 6.31 -16.68
C GLU A 27 -17.40 5.61 -16.72
N CYS A 28 -17.46 4.30 -16.45
CA CYS A 28 -18.68 3.52 -16.46
C CYS A 28 -19.23 3.28 -15.05
N GLU A 29 -20.54 3.10 -14.96
CA GLU A 29 -21.18 2.53 -13.77
C GLU A 29 -20.72 1.08 -13.54
N PRO A 30 -20.71 0.59 -12.29
CA PRO A 30 -20.40 -0.80 -11.99
C PRO A 30 -21.31 -1.77 -12.75
N ASP A 31 -20.71 -2.79 -13.40
CA ASP A 31 -21.44 -3.70 -14.30
C ASP A 31 -21.27 -5.17 -13.88
N GLU A 32 -22.40 -5.81 -13.55
CA GLU A 32 -22.46 -7.21 -13.10
C GLU A 32 -22.07 -8.20 -14.20
N ALA A 33 -22.57 -7.98 -15.41
CA ALA A 33 -22.37 -8.89 -16.53
C ALA A 33 -20.90 -8.93 -16.95
N ALA A 34 -20.24 -7.77 -17.00
CA ALA A 34 -18.83 -7.63 -17.31
C ALA A 34 -17.95 -8.27 -16.23
N ALA A 35 -18.23 -8.03 -14.95
CA ALA A 35 -17.48 -8.64 -13.85
C ALA A 35 -17.62 -10.17 -13.81
N THR A 36 -18.85 -10.67 -13.99
CA THR A 36 -19.13 -12.11 -14.02
C THR A 36 -18.47 -12.78 -15.21
N TRP A 37 -18.57 -12.18 -16.40
CA TRP A 37 -17.95 -12.70 -17.62
C TRP A 37 -16.42 -12.76 -17.48
N LEU A 38 -15.80 -11.71 -16.92
CA LEU A 38 -14.35 -11.64 -16.71
C LEU A 38 -13.86 -12.72 -15.73
N ALA A 39 -14.58 -12.94 -14.63
CA ALA A 39 -14.26 -14.01 -13.69
C ALA A 39 -14.33 -15.39 -14.36
N GLN A 40 -15.37 -15.64 -15.18
CA GLN A 40 -15.49 -16.90 -15.91
C GLN A 40 -14.43 -17.05 -17.01
N ALA A 41 -14.00 -15.97 -17.67
CA ALA A 41 -12.91 -16.00 -18.64
C ALA A 41 -11.59 -16.41 -17.98
N HIS A 42 -11.35 -15.98 -16.74
CA HIS A 42 -10.23 -16.47 -15.93
C HIS A 42 -10.33 -17.98 -15.67
N ASP A 43 -11.50 -18.46 -15.23
CA ASP A 43 -11.74 -19.89 -14.95
C ASP A 43 -11.53 -20.79 -16.18
N ARG A 44 -11.83 -20.27 -17.38
CA ARG A 44 -11.59 -20.95 -18.65
C ARG A 44 -10.14 -20.86 -19.14
N GLY A 45 -9.26 -20.14 -18.44
CA GLY A 45 -7.88 -19.91 -18.84
C GLY A 45 -7.71 -18.92 -20.01
N GLU A 46 -8.75 -18.15 -20.33
CA GLU A 46 -8.75 -17.19 -21.44
C GLU A 46 -8.14 -15.84 -21.05
N ALA A 47 -8.11 -15.53 -19.74
CA ALA A 47 -7.58 -14.28 -19.22
C ALA A 47 -6.56 -14.53 -18.10
N SER A 48 -5.44 -13.81 -18.15
CA SER A 48 -4.40 -13.91 -17.11
C SER A 48 -4.83 -13.28 -15.77
N SER A 49 -4.35 -13.83 -14.67
CA SER A 49 -4.75 -13.41 -13.31
C SER A 49 -4.52 -11.92 -13.03
N TRP A 50 -3.41 -11.33 -13.49
CA TRP A 50 -3.12 -9.92 -13.25
C TRP A 50 -4.09 -8.99 -13.98
N LEU A 51 -4.47 -9.35 -15.22
CA LEU A 51 -5.41 -8.59 -16.03
C LEU A 51 -6.81 -8.65 -15.40
N VAL A 52 -7.23 -9.85 -14.99
CA VAL A 52 -8.51 -10.09 -14.34
C VAL A 52 -8.62 -9.27 -13.06
N ALA A 53 -7.62 -9.37 -12.17
CA ALA A 53 -7.58 -8.56 -10.95
C ALA A 53 -7.71 -7.07 -11.29
N SER A 54 -6.82 -6.53 -12.13
CA SER A 54 -6.82 -5.12 -12.50
C SER A 54 -8.19 -4.66 -13.02
N LEU A 55 -8.78 -5.34 -14.01
CA LEU A 55 -10.04 -4.92 -14.61
C LEU A 55 -11.24 -5.09 -13.67
N LEU A 56 -11.25 -6.12 -12.79
CA LEU A 56 -12.29 -6.24 -11.75
C LEU A 56 -12.28 -5.03 -10.80
N GLY A 57 -11.11 -4.53 -10.45
CA GLY A 57 -10.97 -3.30 -9.66
C GLY A 57 -11.60 -2.08 -10.36
N HIS A 58 -11.37 -1.92 -11.67
CA HIS A 58 -11.96 -0.81 -12.44
C HIS A 58 -13.46 -0.99 -12.72
N LEU A 59 -13.95 -2.23 -12.79
CA LEU A 59 -15.38 -2.52 -12.89
C LEU A 59 -16.14 -2.19 -11.61
N ARG A 60 -15.49 -2.28 -10.43
CA ARG A 60 -16.05 -1.93 -9.12
C ARG A 60 -17.37 -2.65 -8.77
N HIS A 61 -17.68 -3.77 -9.43
CA HIS A 61 -18.93 -4.48 -9.19
C HIS A 61 -18.73 -5.60 -8.16
N PRO A 62 -19.61 -5.75 -7.15
CA PRO A 62 -19.50 -6.78 -6.10
C PRO A 62 -19.36 -8.22 -6.60
N ALA A 63 -19.94 -8.52 -7.77
CA ALA A 63 -19.79 -9.85 -8.41
C ALA A 63 -18.32 -10.24 -8.67
N GLY A 64 -17.41 -9.26 -8.78
CA GLY A 64 -15.97 -9.49 -8.94
C GLY A 64 -15.24 -9.84 -7.64
N TYR A 65 -15.86 -9.61 -6.48
CA TYR A 65 -15.16 -9.64 -5.19
C TYR A 65 -14.58 -11.03 -4.86
N ALA A 66 -15.39 -12.08 -5.02
CA ALA A 66 -14.96 -13.45 -4.73
C ALA A 66 -13.73 -13.86 -5.57
N LYS A 67 -13.72 -13.49 -6.87
CA LYS A 67 -12.59 -13.76 -7.75
C LYS A 67 -11.37 -12.92 -7.36
N ALA A 68 -11.54 -11.63 -7.04
CA ALA A 68 -10.43 -10.81 -6.54
C ALA A 68 -9.83 -11.41 -5.24
N LEU A 69 -10.65 -11.93 -4.33
CA LEU A 69 -10.19 -12.53 -3.08
C LEU A 69 -9.38 -13.81 -3.32
N GLU A 70 -9.85 -14.67 -4.23
CA GLU A 70 -9.12 -15.86 -4.70
C GLU A 70 -7.74 -15.48 -5.27
N LEU A 71 -7.70 -14.49 -6.17
CA LEU A 71 -6.47 -14.04 -6.81
C LEU A 71 -5.48 -13.43 -5.80
N MET A 72 -5.97 -12.70 -4.79
CA MET A 72 -5.12 -12.19 -3.72
C MET A 72 -4.46 -13.33 -2.94
N ARG A 73 -5.25 -14.35 -2.55
CA ARG A 73 -4.74 -15.53 -1.84
C ARG A 73 -3.74 -16.32 -2.69
N ALA A 74 -3.86 -16.25 -4.01
CA ALA A 74 -2.90 -16.80 -4.97
C ALA A 74 -1.66 -15.89 -5.23
N GLY A 75 -1.50 -14.76 -4.52
CA GLY A 75 -0.33 -13.89 -4.63
C GLY A 75 -0.37 -12.89 -5.79
N VAL A 76 -1.53 -12.66 -6.40
CA VAL A 76 -1.68 -11.70 -7.50
C VAL A 76 -1.62 -10.27 -6.98
N THR A 77 -0.60 -9.52 -7.40
CA THR A 77 -0.27 -8.18 -6.89
C THR A 77 -1.41 -7.16 -6.96
N TYR A 78 -2.23 -7.17 -8.02
CA TYR A 78 -3.32 -6.18 -8.21
C TYR A 78 -4.59 -6.51 -7.42
N ALA A 79 -4.72 -7.74 -6.93
CA ALA A 79 -5.96 -8.22 -6.35
C ALA A 79 -6.35 -7.50 -5.03
N PRO A 80 -5.44 -7.21 -4.08
CA PRO A 80 -5.78 -6.42 -2.89
C PRO A 80 -6.39 -5.05 -3.21
N HIS A 81 -5.81 -4.31 -4.16
CA HIS A 81 -6.36 -3.02 -4.57
C HIS A 81 -7.72 -3.16 -5.24
N SER A 82 -7.95 -4.27 -5.95
CA SER A 82 -9.24 -4.55 -6.57
C SER A 82 -10.33 -4.81 -5.52
N LEU A 83 -10.00 -5.49 -4.42
CA LEU A 83 -10.93 -5.64 -3.29
C LEU A 83 -11.34 -4.28 -2.72
N VAL A 84 -10.38 -3.37 -2.54
CA VAL A 84 -10.64 -1.99 -2.10
C VAL A 84 -11.51 -1.23 -3.09
N SER A 85 -11.24 -1.33 -4.39
CA SER A 85 -12.07 -0.65 -5.40
C SER A 85 -13.51 -1.19 -5.47
N ILE A 86 -13.71 -2.47 -5.15
CA ILE A 86 -15.04 -3.12 -5.20
C ILE A 86 -15.85 -2.86 -3.92
N ALA A 87 -15.22 -2.97 -2.74
CA ALA A 87 -15.92 -3.00 -1.46
C ALA A 87 -15.52 -1.87 -0.49
N GLY A 88 -14.55 -1.03 -0.87
CA GLY A 88 -14.05 0.03 -0.01
C GLY A 88 -13.58 -0.51 1.35
N VAL A 89 -14.09 0.11 2.41
CA VAL A 89 -13.77 -0.25 3.80
C VAL A 89 -14.18 -1.68 4.18
N ASP A 90 -15.17 -2.27 3.51
CA ASP A 90 -15.61 -3.63 3.81
C ASP A 90 -14.57 -4.70 3.45
N ALA A 91 -13.58 -4.34 2.61
CA ALA A 91 -12.43 -5.22 2.30
C ALA A 91 -11.40 -5.32 3.44
N GLU A 92 -11.46 -4.44 4.44
CA GLU A 92 -10.44 -4.31 5.48
C GLU A 92 -10.17 -5.62 6.22
N ARG A 93 -11.25 -6.33 6.61
CA ARG A 93 -11.15 -7.61 7.33
C ARG A 93 -10.36 -8.64 6.52
N ASP A 94 -10.66 -8.78 5.24
CA ASP A 94 -10.05 -9.80 4.39
C ASP A 94 -8.58 -9.46 4.07
N LEU A 95 -8.24 -8.17 3.99
CA LEU A 95 -6.85 -7.70 3.88
C LEU A 95 -6.04 -8.00 5.15
N ILE A 96 -6.61 -7.74 6.33
CA ILE A 96 -5.98 -8.07 7.62
C ILE A 96 -5.80 -9.58 7.77
N GLU A 97 -6.82 -10.37 7.42
CA GLU A 97 -6.74 -11.84 7.43
C GLU A 97 -5.59 -12.33 6.53
N ALA A 98 -5.42 -11.74 5.35
CA ALA A 98 -4.34 -12.11 4.43
C ALA A 98 -2.94 -11.81 5.03
N ILE A 99 -2.80 -10.71 5.77
CA ILE A 99 -1.56 -10.37 6.48
C ILE A 99 -1.30 -11.34 7.64
N GLU A 100 -2.33 -11.72 8.38
CA GLU A 100 -2.21 -12.59 9.56
C GLU A 100 -2.05 -14.07 9.22
N THR A 101 -2.56 -14.54 8.09
CA THR A 101 -2.64 -15.98 7.80
C THR A 101 -1.73 -16.44 6.68
N SER A 102 -1.30 -15.55 5.80
CA SER A 102 -0.46 -15.95 4.67
C SER A 102 1.01 -16.11 5.05
N GLU A 103 1.59 -17.25 4.69
CA GLU A 103 3.03 -17.50 4.78
C GLU A 103 3.81 -16.79 3.65
N ASP A 104 3.13 -16.45 2.55
CA ASP A 104 3.74 -15.72 1.44
C ASP A 104 3.96 -14.25 1.79
N GLY A 105 5.24 -13.85 1.91
CA GLY A 105 5.62 -12.47 2.18
C GLY A 105 5.18 -11.48 1.12
N ASN A 106 4.99 -11.91 -0.14
CA ASN A 106 4.45 -11.06 -1.19
C ASN A 106 2.96 -10.76 -0.95
N VAL A 107 2.15 -11.78 -0.63
CA VAL A 107 0.73 -11.63 -0.27
C VAL A 107 0.57 -10.62 0.87
N ARG A 108 1.33 -10.80 1.96
CA ARG A 108 1.29 -9.88 3.11
C ARG A 108 1.65 -8.45 2.72
N ARG A 109 2.69 -8.28 1.91
CA ARG A 109 3.14 -6.95 1.45
C ARG A 109 2.08 -6.25 0.59
N VAL A 110 1.46 -6.94 -0.35
CA VAL A 110 0.46 -6.33 -1.24
C VAL A 110 -0.85 -6.05 -0.51
N ALA A 111 -1.25 -6.90 0.42
CA ALA A 111 -2.40 -6.65 1.29
C ALA A 111 -2.15 -5.43 2.19
N ALA A 112 -0.95 -5.30 2.77
CA ALA A 112 -0.57 -4.12 3.55
C ALA A 112 -0.60 -2.83 2.71
N GLY A 113 -0.14 -2.88 1.45
CA GLY A 113 -0.21 -1.74 0.53
C GLY A 113 -1.65 -1.28 0.26
N ALA A 114 -2.58 -2.22 0.02
CA ALA A 114 -3.99 -1.90 -0.17
C ALA A 114 -4.65 -1.39 1.14
N LEU A 115 -4.26 -1.95 2.29
CA LEU A 115 -4.72 -1.48 3.60
C LEU A 115 -4.23 -0.05 3.87
N GLY A 116 -3.01 0.29 3.46
CA GLY A 116 -2.48 1.65 3.52
C GLY A 116 -3.26 2.62 2.63
N ALA A 117 -3.62 2.18 1.42
CA ALA A 117 -4.43 2.95 0.48
C ALA A 117 -5.88 3.17 0.96
N LEU A 118 -6.43 2.27 1.78
CA LEU A 118 -7.72 2.51 2.45
C LEU A 118 -7.64 3.69 3.42
N GLY A 119 -6.51 3.84 4.13
CA GLY A 119 -6.25 4.99 4.99
C GLY A 119 -7.21 5.17 6.17
N THR A 120 -8.01 4.15 6.52
CA THR A 120 -8.87 4.21 7.71
C THR A 120 -8.02 4.24 8.98
N GLU A 121 -8.55 4.83 10.05
CA GLU A 121 -7.86 4.86 11.35
C GLU A 121 -7.51 3.44 11.84
N SER A 122 -8.43 2.49 11.64
CA SER A 122 -8.23 1.07 11.96
C SER A 122 -7.13 0.43 11.11
N ALA A 123 -7.12 0.67 9.79
CA ALA A 123 -6.08 0.20 8.89
C ALA A 123 -4.69 0.73 9.29
N ILE A 124 -4.59 2.04 9.57
CA ILE A 124 -3.35 2.67 10.01
C ILE A 124 -2.89 2.08 11.35
N ALA A 125 -3.78 1.95 12.33
CA ALA A 125 -3.47 1.38 13.64
C ALA A 125 -2.98 -0.09 13.53
N TYR A 126 -3.59 -0.87 12.63
CA TYR A 126 -3.14 -2.23 12.35
C TYR A 126 -1.72 -2.23 11.76
N LEU A 127 -1.47 -1.45 10.71
CA LEU A 127 -0.17 -1.37 10.04
C LEU A 127 0.95 -0.94 10.99
N VAL A 128 0.71 0.06 11.84
CA VAL A 128 1.66 0.56 12.84
C VAL A 128 2.08 -0.55 13.81
N SER A 129 1.15 -1.41 14.22
CA SER A 129 1.41 -2.46 15.21
C SER A 129 1.82 -3.81 14.62
N ALA A 130 1.66 -4.02 13.31
CA ALA A 130 1.94 -5.28 12.64
C ALA A 130 3.40 -5.79 12.76
N PRO A 131 4.46 -4.94 12.78
CA PRO A 131 5.84 -5.40 12.97
C PRO A 131 6.06 -6.13 14.30
N ALA A 132 5.38 -5.68 15.36
CA ALA A 132 5.46 -6.31 16.68
C ALA A 132 4.96 -7.76 16.70
N ARG A 133 4.11 -8.13 15.73
CA ARG A 133 3.58 -9.49 15.57
C ARG A 133 4.41 -10.33 14.60
N GLY A 134 5.50 -9.78 14.06
CA GLY A 134 6.32 -10.44 13.04
C GLY A 134 5.64 -10.60 11.68
N ARG A 135 4.48 -9.96 11.47
CA ARG A 135 3.67 -10.14 10.25
C ARG A 135 4.19 -9.31 9.08
N LEU A 136 4.60 -8.07 9.36
CA LEU A 136 5.12 -7.16 8.35
C LEU A 136 6.57 -6.77 8.65
N ARG A 137 7.36 -6.70 7.59
CA ARG A 137 8.69 -6.10 7.65
C ARG A 137 8.56 -4.59 7.73
N ALA A 138 9.52 -3.93 8.37
CA ALA A 138 9.55 -2.48 8.51
C ALA A 138 9.39 -1.71 7.19
N LEU A 139 10.06 -2.18 6.11
CA LEU A 139 9.92 -1.61 4.77
C LEU A 139 8.46 -1.65 4.26
N SER A 140 7.76 -2.77 4.48
CA SER A 140 6.38 -2.93 4.03
C SER A 140 5.43 -1.99 4.76
N VAL A 141 5.67 -1.77 6.06
CA VAL A 141 4.91 -0.81 6.85
C VAL A 141 5.18 0.63 6.39
N ALA A 142 6.45 1.00 6.20
CA ALA A 142 6.82 2.32 5.69
C ALA A 142 6.20 2.61 4.31
N GLN A 143 6.21 1.63 3.40
CA GLN A 143 5.57 1.73 2.09
C GLN A 143 4.05 1.89 2.20
N ALA A 144 3.39 1.08 3.03
CA ALA A 144 1.94 1.15 3.21
C ALA A 144 1.50 2.47 3.86
N LEU A 145 2.32 3.05 4.74
CA LEU A 145 2.03 4.30 5.44
C LEU A 145 2.57 5.54 4.73
N GLU A 146 3.12 5.42 3.51
CA GLU A 146 3.82 6.52 2.82
C GLU A 146 2.97 7.79 2.74
N SER A 147 1.68 7.65 2.43
CA SER A 147 0.73 8.77 2.30
C SER A 147 -0.25 8.89 3.48
N ALA A 148 -0.09 8.08 4.53
CA ALA A 148 -1.03 8.06 5.66
C ALA A 148 -0.80 9.27 6.60
N PRO A 149 -1.84 9.98 7.05
CA PRO A 149 -1.65 11.02 8.05
C PRO A 149 -1.20 10.37 9.36
N LEU A 150 -0.03 10.74 9.86
CA LEU A 150 0.54 10.20 11.10
C LEU A 150 0.95 11.33 12.05
N ASP A 151 0.52 11.22 13.30
CA ASP A 151 0.95 12.10 14.38
C ASP A 151 2.39 11.77 14.80
N ALA A 152 3.16 12.80 15.18
CA ALA A 152 4.53 12.66 15.66
C ALA A 152 4.64 11.65 16.83
N ARG A 153 3.65 11.59 17.71
CA ARG A 153 3.59 10.65 18.83
C ARG A 153 3.65 9.20 18.39
N VAL A 154 2.97 8.84 17.31
CA VAL A 154 2.98 7.46 16.78
C VAL A 154 4.40 7.06 16.37
N LEU A 155 5.12 7.98 15.71
CA LEU A 155 6.50 7.76 15.28
C LEU A 155 7.45 7.70 16.48
N ILE A 156 7.29 8.59 17.45
CA ILE A 156 8.08 8.64 18.69
C ILE A 156 7.90 7.35 19.50
N ASP A 157 6.66 6.89 19.69
CA ASP A 157 6.34 5.68 20.45
C ASP A 157 6.94 4.44 19.77
N ALA A 158 6.88 4.37 18.44
CA ALA A 158 7.51 3.31 17.68
C ALA A 158 9.04 3.32 17.78
N LEU A 159 9.68 4.50 17.68
CA LEU A 159 11.13 4.68 17.86
C LEU A 159 11.61 4.31 19.26
N ARG A 160 10.77 4.50 20.29
CA ARG A 160 11.06 4.16 21.69
C ARG A 160 10.65 2.76 22.08
N SER A 161 10.03 2.01 21.17
CA SER A 161 9.56 0.66 21.46
C SER A 161 10.72 -0.27 21.87
N PRO A 162 10.54 -1.12 22.89
CA PRO A 162 11.54 -2.14 23.22
C PRO A 162 11.71 -3.18 22.10
N GLN A 163 10.74 -3.29 21.18
CA GLN A 163 10.79 -4.23 20.06
C GLN A 163 11.58 -3.63 18.91
N VAL A 164 12.65 -4.30 18.47
CA VAL A 164 13.55 -3.77 17.44
C VAL A 164 12.85 -3.58 16.10
N GLU A 165 11.89 -4.43 15.77
CA GLU A 165 11.08 -4.39 14.55
C GLU A 165 10.26 -3.10 14.46
N MET A 166 9.71 -2.65 15.60
CA MET A 166 8.92 -1.42 15.70
C MET A 166 9.77 -0.17 15.49
N ARG A 167 11.03 -0.19 15.94
CA ARG A 167 11.94 0.95 15.80
C ARG A 167 12.41 1.20 14.36
N ARG A 168 12.27 0.22 13.46
CA ARG A 168 12.84 0.27 12.10
C ARG A 168 11.98 1.00 11.07
N TRP A 169 10.65 0.95 11.18
CA TRP A 169 9.80 1.52 10.15
C TRP A 169 9.72 3.06 10.17
N PRO A 170 9.79 3.77 11.33
CA PRO A 170 9.67 5.23 11.32
C PRO A 170 10.80 5.93 10.54
N PRO A 171 12.10 5.61 10.73
CA PRO A 171 13.17 6.24 9.94
C PRO A 171 13.01 6.00 8.43
N MET A 172 12.58 4.80 8.04
CA MET A 172 12.35 4.45 6.64
C MET A 172 11.20 5.26 6.04
N LEU A 173 10.08 5.39 6.75
CA LEU A 173 8.95 6.19 6.33
C LEU A 173 9.35 7.66 6.15
N ILE A 174 10.05 8.24 7.12
CA ILE A 174 10.49 9.64 7.07
C ILE A 174 11.42 9.85 5.87
N ALA A 175 12.39 8.96 5.64
CA ALA A 175 13.29 9.04 4.50
C ALA A 175 12.53 8.96 3.16
N MET A 176 11.56 8.05 3.05
CA MET A 176 10.71 7.91 1.87
C MET A 176 9.93 9.20 1.57
N ARG A 177 9.30 9.81 2.58
CA ARG A 177 8.54 11.06 2.41
C ARG A 177 9.43 12.23 2.04
N LEU A 178 10.61 12.35 2.64
CA LEU A 178 11.60 13.36 2.28
C LEU A 178 12.05 13.21 0.83
N GLU A 179 12.32 11.98 0.38
CA GLU A 179 12.72 11.74 -1.00
C GLU A 179 11.58 11.98 -2.00
N ALA A 180 10.35 11.60 -1.67
CA ALA A 180 9.17 11.88 -2.47
C ALA A 180 8.97 13.39 -2.65
N ALA A 181 9.07 14.15 -1.56
CA ALA A 181 8.97 15.61 -1.58
C ALA A 181 10.09 16.27 -2.39
N ARG A 182 11.33 15.79 -2.24
CA ARG A 182 12.47 16.25 -3.06
C ARG A 182 12.23 16.01 -4.55
N ARG A 183 11.69 14.84 -4.93
CA ARG A 183 11.35 14.52 -6.33
C ARG A 183 10.20 15.39 -6.86
N ALA A 184 9.25 15.74 -6.01
CA ALA A 184 8.11 16.59 -6.35
C ALA A 184 8.44 18.10 -6.31
N GLY A 185 9.57 18.50 -5.74
CA GLY A 185 9.88 19.91 -5.47
C GLY A 185 8.94 20.53 -4.44
N SER A 186 8.41 19.73 -3.51
CA SER A 186 7.46 20.14 -2.48
C SER A 186 8.06 20.02 -1.07
N ASN A 187 7.33 20.51 -0.07
CA ASN A 187 7.64 20.19 1.32
C ASN A 187 7.30 18.73 1.62
N ALA A 188 8.05 18.13 2.53
CA ALA A 188 7.79 16.78 2.99
C ALA A 188 6.65 16.74 4.01
N ASP A 189 5.78 15.74 3.88
CA ASP A 189 4.75 15.44 4.86
C ASP A 189 5.35 14.69 6.06
N VAL A 190 6.26 15.34 6.77
CA VAL A 190 6.87 14.82 8.00
C VAL A 190 6.45 15.74 9.13
N PRO A 191 5.92 15.22 10.26
CA PRO A 191 5.55 16.05 11.40
C PRO A 191 6.74 16.89 11.88
N ASP A 192 6.55 18.21 11.94
CA ASP A 192 7.56 19.12 12.47
C ASP A 192 7.49 19.15 14.00
N ASP A 193 8.17 18.19 14.63
CA ASP A 193 8.17 18.00 16.08
C ASP A 193 9.60 17.80 16.60
N ALA A 194 10.00 18.61 17.57
CA ALA A 194 11.35 18.59 18.14
C ALA A 194 11.66 17.27 18.88
N ALA A 195 10.67 16.66 19.54
CA ALA A 195 10.84 15.39 20.23
C ALA A 195 10.98 14.23 19.23
N LEU A 196 10.28 14.27 18.10
CA LEU A 196 10.45 13.33 17.00
C LEU A 196 11.87 13.44 16.42
N ARG A 197 12.34 14.65 16.13
CA ARG A 197 13.71 14.89 15.64
C ARG A 197 14.76 14.35 16.61
N ALA A 198 14.61 14.62 17.91
CA ALA A 198 15.51 14.11 18.94
C ALA A 198 15.48 12.56 19.03
N ALA A 199 14.30 11.95 18.99
CA ALA A 199 14.15 10.49 19.01
C ALA A 199 14.79 9.83 17.77
N LEU A 200 14.61 10.43 16.60
CA LEU A 200 15.20 9.95 15.35
C LEU A 200 16.74 10.09 15.37
N ALA A 201 17.27 11.22 15.84
CA ALA A 201 18.71 11.42 15.99
C ALA A 201 19.33 10.34 16.90
N ALA A 202 18.73 10.09 18.07
CA ALA A 202 19.18 9.05 18.98
C ALA A 202 19.14 7.65 18.32
N ALA A 203 18.08 7.32 17.58
CA ALA A 203 17.97 6.05 16.87
C ALA A 203 19.09 5.88 15.82
N ILE A 204 19.44 6.94 15.09
CA ILE A 204 20.54 6.92 14.11
C ILE A 204 21.90 6.72 14.80
N ASP A 205 22.13 7.38 15.94
CA ASP A 205 23.38 7.31 16.69
C ASP A 205 23.58 5.96 17.39
N GLU A 206 22.50 5.29 17.80
CA GLU A 206 22.51 3.91 18.31
C GLU A 206 22.95 2.88 17.25
N GLY A 207 23.23 3.31 16.03
CA GLY A 207 23.67 2.44 14.95
C GLY A 207 22.53 1.56 14.43
N PHE A 208 21.28 2.06 14.48
CA PHE A 208 20.23 1.43 13.69
C PHE A 208 20.72 1.35 12.25
N ASP A 209 20.90 0.12 11.80
CA ASP A 209 21.13 -0.21 10.40
C ASP A 209 19.81 0.12 9.66
N VAL A 210 19.58 1.42 9.45
CA VAL A 210 18.65 1.92 8.45
C VAL A 210 19.08 1.17 7.21
N VAL A 211 18.18 0.34 6.68
CA VAL A 211 18.48 -0.72 5.71
C VAL A 211 19.23 -0.17 4.47
N TRP A 212 19.30 1.15 4.31
CA TRP A 212 20.12 1.83 3.34
C TRP A 212 20.92 2.99 3.96
N ARG A 213 22.25 3.02 3.71
CA ARG A 213 23.11 4.20 4.00
C ARG A 213 22.56 5.50 3.40
N ALA A 214 21.80 5.40 2.31
CA ALA A 214 21.14 6.54 1.66
C ALA A 214 20.09 7.19 2.59
N ASP A 215 19.28 6.38 3.28
CA ASP A 215 18.25 6.86 4.22
C ASP A 215 18.91 7.64 5.35
N ALA A 216 19.97 7.08 5.96
CA ALA A 216 20.70 7.76 7.03
C ALA A 216 21.28 9.12 6.59
N THR A 217 21.66 9.25 5.32
CA THR A 217 22.17 10.52 4.77
C THR A 217 21.05 11.54 4.60
N ILE A 218 19.90 11.12 4.05
CA ILE A 218 18.71 11.97 3.90
C ILE A 218 18.22 12.45 5.26
N LEU A 219 18.15 11.56 6.24
CA LEU A 219 17.68 11.88 7.59
C LEU A 219 18.63 12.85 8.30
N ARG A 220 19.95 12.63 8.21
CA ARG A 220 20.93 13.58 8.78
C ARG A 220 20.87 14.96 8.15
N ALA A 221 20.68 15.04 6.83
CA ALA A 221 20.51 16.31 6.15
C ALA A 221 19.25 17.04 6.63
N TRP A 222 18.12 16.33 6.78
CA TRP A 222 16.89 16.89 7.31
C TRP A 222 17.02 17.35 8.78
N LEU A 223 17.69 16.57 9.62
CA LEU A 223 17.95 16.93 11.02
C LEU A 223 18.88 18.16 11.15
N GLY A 224 19.81 18.35 10.20
CA GLY A 224 20.75 19.48 10.19
C GLY A 224 20.23 20.75 9.50
N ALA A 225 19.06 20.71 8.84
CA ALA A 225 18.53 21.85 8.09
C ALA A 225 18.04 23.01 8.99
N ASP A 226 17.90 22.81 10.30
CA ASP A 226 17.47 23.82 11.28
C ASP A 226 18.64 24.45 12.08
N HIS A 227 19.71 24.81 11.38
CA HIS A 227 20.69 25.78 11.87
C HIS A 227 20.72 27.02 10.98
N PRO A 228 19.90 28.06 11.24
CA PRO A 228 20.33 29.40 10.90
C PRO A 228 21.56 29.66 11.78
N SER A 229 22.72 29.76 11.14
CA SER A 229 23.92 30.28 11.79
C SER A 229 23.61 31.72 12.23
N GLY A 230 23.26 31.89 13.50
CA GLY A 230 23.24 33.17 14.19
C GLY A 230 24.62 33.51 14.72
#